data_AF-A0A0B8WEA1-F1
#
_entry.id   AF-A0A0B8WEA1-F1
#
_cell.length_a   1.000
_cell.length_b   1.000
_cell.length_c   1.000
_cell.angle_alpha   90.00
_cell.angle_beta   90.00
_cell.angle_gamma   90.00
#
_symmetry.space_group_name_H-M   'P 1'
#
loop_
_entity.id
_entity.type
_entity.pdbx_description
1 polymer ?
#
loop_
_entity_poly.entity_id
_entity_poly.type
_entity_poly.pdbx_seq_one_letter_code
_entity_poly.pdbx_strand_id
1 'polypeptide(L)'
;MFKKQVLFVSSLLMGFNAIAAEAISEQGRLAAEMVRVSGVYNQIIQDISQSKSGNEFDEHYHKLRAFIVNPGNDKFSGMALCLQLKSLPIGELEYVQSIIESDDAAISLKDCSGDLERKLMIANLTKKASLNLDSDIQKIRRIPFEERTVPNLDYLSMQGLNDKEVMLTFDDGPTQRTTAPILEALKKAGVKAAFFSTGRQALQNRDLTQRILAEGHLLGSHSFYHTLMMGREVNRGKMSYDYFLSEMIGGHVGVYASAGYIDPYFRFPNGCMNKNMRRNATELGLKIFGWSVDSFDWQYGVSKYKNDEERRQLILQSFLKALKGSKNRGIVLMHDVFKQSAEALPLILNYLADNGYKVVLLKPEDRNMNSRADLPVVTQAVNFMKTYNVKVLDLKPRADQSGEPVSPRGYEPERFRYRDMFPQLSYQDSPIDPYTTACEK
;
A
#
# COMPACT_ATOMS: atom_id res chain seq x y z
N MET A 1 -20.17 -39.41 59.84
CA MET A 1 -20.37 -38.17 59.06
C MET A 1 -19.09 -37.37 58.82
N PHE A 2 -18.11 -37.34 59.75
CA PHE A 2 -16.85 -36.58 59.59
C PHE A 2 -15.95 -37.01 58.40
N LYS A 3 -15.89 -38.29 58.02
CA LYS A 3 -15.05 -38.74 56.88
C LYS A 3 -15.54 -38.29 55.49
N LYS A 4 -16.85 -37.99 55.31
CA LYS A 4 -17.41 -37.53 54.02
C LYS A 4 -17.23 -36.02 53.79
N GLN A 5 -17.15 -35.21 54.85
CA GLN A 5 -16.88 -33.76 54.73
C GLN A 5 -15.40 -33.46 54.42
N VAL A 6 -14.47 -34.26 54.92
CA VAL A 6 -13.02 -34.09 54.64
C VAL A 6 -12.67 -34.35 53.16
N LEU A 7 -13.33 -35.33 52.52
CA LEU A 7 -13.13 -35.63 51.09
C LEU A 7 -13.66 -34.52 50.18
N PHE A 8 -14.78 -33.87 50.53
CA PHE A 8 -15.39 -32.81 49.71
C PHE A 8 -14.58 -31.50 49.76
N VAL A 9 -14.04 -31.15 50.93
CA VAL A 9 -13.15 -29.97 51.10
C VAL A 9 -11.79 -30.20 50.41
N SER A 10 -11.26 -31.42 50.43
CA SER A 10 -10.03 -31.78 49.71
C SER A 10 -10.17 -31.65 48.19
N SER A 11 -11.31 -32.06 47.61
CA SER A 11 -11.56 -31.91 46.17
C SER A 11 -11.77 -30.46 45.74
N LEU A 12 -12.39 -29.62 46.58
CA LEU A 12 -12.47 -28.18 46.31
C LEU A 12 -11.10 -27.50 46.37
N LEU A 13 -10.28 -27.79 47.39
CA LEU A 13 -8.93 -27.24 47.52
C LEU A 13 -8.01 -27.67 46.37
N MET A 14 -8.11 -28.92 45.90
CA MET A 14 -7.39 -29.36 44.70
C MET A 14 -7.87 -28.65 43.43
N GLY A 15 -9.17 -28.41 43.28
CA GLY A 15 -9.73 -27.61 42.19
C GLY A 15 -9.24 -26.16 42.20
N PHE A 16 -9.21 -25.50 43.36
CA PHE A 16 -8.67 -24.15 43.51
C PHE A 16 -7.16 -24.07 43.21
N ASN A 17 -6.38 -25.05 43.66
CA ASN A 17 -4.95 -25.10 43.38
C ASN A 17 -4.66 -25.37 41.88
N ALA A 18 -5.46 -26.19 41.21
CA ALA A 18 -5.33 -26.43 39.78
C ALA A 18 -5.68 -25.18 38.96
N ILE A 19 -6.77 -24.49 39.32
CA ILE A 19 -7.18 -23.20 38.69
C ILE A 19 -6.12 -22.12 38.93
N ALA A 20 -5.56 -22.03 40.13
CA ALA A 20 -4.49 -21.08 40.45
C ALA A 20 -3.19 -21.40 39.68
N ALA A 21 -2.82 -22.68 39.57
CA ALA A 21 -1.65 -23.10 38.81
C ALA A 21 -1.82 -22.86 37.29
N GLU A 22 -3.02 -23.09 36.75
CA GLU A 22 -3.36 -22.78 35.36
C GLU A 22 -3.34 -21.27 35.11
N ALA A 23 -3.88 -20.45 36.01
CA ALA A 23 -3.82 -19.00 35.92
C ALA A 23 -2.37 -18.45 36.00
N ILE A 24 -1.53 -19.01 36.86
CA ILE A 24 -0.10 -18.68 36.94
C ILE A 24 0.63 -19.07 35.64
N SER A 25 0.26 -20.23 35.06
CA SER A 25 0.80 -20.69 33.77
C SER A 25 0.37 -19.77 32.62
N GLU A 26 -0.89 -19.36 32.55
CA GLU A 26 -1.38 -18.43 31.53
C GLU A 26 -0.75 -17.03 31.66
N GLN A 27 -0.60 -16.51 32.88
CA GLN A 27 0.11 -15.24 33.13
C GLN A 27 1.58 -15.31 32.69
N GLY A 28 2.26 -16.42 33.02
CA GLY A 28 3.63 -16.65 32.57
C GLY A 28 3.77 -16.69 31.06
N ARG A 29 2.81 -17.33 30.36
CA ARG A 29 2.77 -17.38 28.89
C ARG A 29 2.52 -16.01 28.27
N LEU A 30 1.57 -15.23 28.80
CA LEU A 30 1.32 -13.87 28.32
C LEU A 30 2.55 -12.98 28.52
N ALA A 31 3.22 -13.06 29.68
CA ALA A 31 4.43 -12.28 29.94
C ALA A 31 5.57 -12.63 28.97
N ALA A 32 5.77 -13.92 28.68
CA ALA A 32 6.75 -14.37 27.69
C ALA A 32 6.42 -13.83 26.28
N GLU A 33 5.15 -13.89 25.88
CA GLU A 33 4.69 -13.36 24.60
C GLU A 33 4.81 -11.83 24.52
N MET A 34 4.58 -11.10 25.60
CA MET A 34 4.82 -9.65 25.65
C MET A 34 6.29 -9.28 25.38
N VAL A 35 7.24 -10.01 25.98
CA VAL A 35 8.67 -9.80 25.73
C VAL A 35 9.02 -10.11 24.28
N ARG A 36 8.54 -11.25 23.76
CA ARG A 36 8.78 -11.66 22.37
C ARG A 36 8.20 -10.65 21.38
N VAL A 37 6.92 -10.31 21.53
CA VAL A 37 6.21 -9.40 20.62
C VAL A 37 6.82 -8.01 20.63
N SER A 38 7.13 -7.47 21.81
CA SER A 38 7.77 -6.16 21.93
C SER A 38 9.17 -6.18 21.30
N GLY A 39 9.96 -7.23 21.52
CA GLY A 39 11.28 -7.41 20.91
C GLY A 39 11.23 -7.46 19.39
N VAL A 40 10.34 -8.28 18.82
CA VAL A 40 10.17 -8.39 17.35
C VAL A 40 9.70 -7.07 16.75
N TYR A 41 8.68 -6.45 17.35
CA TYR A 41 8.15 -5.17 16.88
C TYR A 41 9.23 -4.07 16.88
N ASN A 42 9.95 -3.90 18.00
CA ASN A 42 10.97 -2.87 18.14
C ASN A 42 12.14 -3.10 17.18
N GLN A 43 12.53 -4.35 16.94
CA GLN A 43 13.57 -4.68 15.96
C GLN A 43 13.14 -4.25 14.55
N ILE A 44 11.91 -4.57 14.14
CA ILE A 44 11.41 -4.19 12.82
C ILE A 44 11.37 -2.66 12.67
N ILE A 45 10.89 -1.93 13.70
CA ILE A 45 10.89 -0.46 13.69
C ILE A 45 12.32 0.11 13.59
N GLN A 46 13.28 -0.49 14.28
CA GLN A 46 14.68 -0.13 14.17
C GLN A 46 15.20 -0.33 12.74
N ASP A 47 14.91 -1.47 12.12
CA ASP A 47 15.33 -1.77 10.75
C ASP A 47 14.73 -0.78 9.74
N ILE A 48 13.43 -0.45 9.87
CA ILE A 48 12.77 0.61 9.07
C ILE A 48 13.51 1.94 9.25
N SER A 49 13.84 2.31 10.49
CA SER A 49 14.49 3.59 10.78
C SER A 49 15.90 3.72 10.18
N GLN A 50 16.56 2.58 9.96
CA GLN A 50 17.92 2.44 9.44
C GLN A 50 17.97 2.13 7.94
N SER A 51 16.82 1.98 7.29
CA SER A 51 16.72 1.69 5.86
C SER A 51 17.43 2.76 5.03
N LYS A 52 18.29 2.32 4.10
CA LYS A 52 19.13 3.18 3.25
C LYS A 52 18.54 3.41 1.86
N SER A 53 17.51 2.65 1.51
CA SER A 53 16.80 2.71 0.23
C SER A 53 15.31 2.47 0.42
N GLY A 54 14.50 2.85 -0.58
CA GLY A 54 13.06 2.59 -0.57
C GLY A 54 12.76 1.09 -0.55
N ASN A 55 13.59 0.30 -1.22
CA ASN A 55 13.45 -1.15 -1.26
C ASN A 55 13.71 -1.80 0.11
N GLU A 56 14.75 -1.37 0.84
CA GLU A 56 14.96 -1.83 2.22
C GLU A 56 13.80 -1.41 3.13
N PHE A 57 13.36 -0.15 3.02
CA PHE A 57 12.23 0.34 3.80
C PHE A 57 10.97 -0.49 3.58
N ASP A 58 10.63 -0.75 2.33
CA ASP A 58 9.46 -1.53 1.96
C ASP A 58 9.56 -2.97 2.47
N GLU A 59 10.74 -3.61 2.36
CA GLU A 59 10.96 -4.95 2.91
C GLU A 59 10.65 -4.99 4.42
N HIS A 60 11.17 -4.02 5.17
CA HIS A 60 10.93 -3.95 6.61
C HIS A 60 9.50 -3.52 6.96
N TYR A 61 8.87 -2.65 6.16
CA TYR A 61 7.46 -2.26 6.33
C TYR A 61 6.51 -3.44 6.06
N HIS A 62 6.79 -4.27 5.06
CA HIS A 62 6.04 -5.50 4.82
C HIS A 62 6.23 -6.52 5.94
N LYS A 63 7.44 -6.65 6.52
CA LYS A 63 7.66 -7.46 7.73
C LYS A 63 6.83 -6.95 8.90
N LEU A 64 6.75 -5.64 9.10
CA LEU A 64 5.92 -5.01 10.14
C LEU A 64 4.45 -5.37 9.94
N ARG A 65 3.94 -5.21 8.71
CA ARG A 65 2.56 -5.57 8.37
C ARG A 65 2.27 -7.05 8.62
N ALA A 66 3.12 -7.93 8.11
CA ALA A 66 2.97 -9.38 8.27
C ALA A 66 2.95 -9.76 9.75
N PHE A 67 3.82 -9.14 10.56
CA PHE A 67 3.86 -9.36 12.00
C PHE A 67 2.61 -8.85 12.73
N ILE A 68 2.07 -7.67 12.36
CA ILE A 68 0.83 -7.16 12.96
C ILE A 68 -0.37 -8.04 12.57
N VAL A 69 -0.41 -8.51 11.32
CA VAL A 69 -1.49 -9.39 10.82
C VAL A 69 -1.41 -10.79 11.45
N ASN A 70 -0.21 -11.33 11.65
CA ASN A 70 -0.01 -12.58 12.38
C ASN A 70 1.15 -12.49 13.37
N PRO A 71 0.89 -12.07 14.63
CA PRO A 71 1.94 -11.97 15.64
C PRO A 71 2.41 -13.34 16.16
N GLY A 72 1.64 -14.41 15.94
CA GLY A 72 1.93 -15.77 16.41
C GLY A 72 0.68 -16.66 16.39
N ASN A 73 0.88 -17.96 16.65
CA ASN A 73 -0.15 -18.99 16.47
C ASN A 73 -1.05 -19.21 17.69
N ASP A 74 -0.94 -18.39 18.73
CA ASP A 74 -1.74 -18.52 19.96
C ASP A 74 -2.45 -17.22 20.36
N LYS A 75 -3.44 -17.36 21.27
CA LYS A 75 -4.24 -16.23 21.75
C LYS A 75 -3.41 -15.17 22.46
N PHE A 76 -2.32 -15.55 23.12
CA PHE A 76 -1.48 -14.64 23.89
C PHE A 76 -0.64 -13.75 22.99
N SER A 77 -0.24 -14.22 21.80
CA SER A 77 0.44 -13.38 20.80
C SER A 77 -0.41 -12.17 20.39
N GLY A 78 -1.72 -12.36 20.15
CA GLY A 78 -2.65 -11.26 19.83
C GLY A 78 -2.84 -10.29 21.00
N MET A 79 -3.00 -10.82 22.23
CA MET A 79 -3.10 -10.00 23.44
C MET A 79 -1.83 -9.18 23.69
N ALA A 80 -0.65 -9.79 23.53
CA ALA A 80 0.64 -9.13 23.65
C ALA A 80 0.80 -8.02 22.60
N LEU A 81 0.40 -8.27 21.34
CA LEU A 81 0.40 -7.26 20.29
C LEU A 81 -0.51 -6.09 20.64
N CYS A 82 -1.72 -6.36 21.12
CA CYS A 82 -2.63 -5.32 21.58
C CYS A 82 -2.02 -4.44 22.68
N LEU A 83 -1.34 -5.03 23.67
CA LEU A 83 -0.64 -4.28 24.71
C LEU A 83 0.51 -3.45 24.16
N GLN A 84 1.31 -4.01 23.26
CA GLN A 84 2.40 -3.30 22.57
C GLN A 84 1.85 -2.06 21.85
N LEU A 85 0.86 -2.24 20.96
CA LEU A 85 0.27 -1.14 20.16
C LEU A 85 -0.39 -0.07 21.05
N LYS A 86 -1.10 -0.47 22.12
CA LYS A 86 -1.70 0.47 23.07
C LYS A 86 -0.66 1.30 23.82
N SER A 87 0.54 0.78 24.03
CA SER A 87 1.62 1.50 24.73
C SER A 87 2.38 2.48 23.83
N LEU A 88 2.24 2.38 22.50
CA LEU A 88 2.98 3.23 21.57
C LEU A 88 2.68 4.72 21.75
N PRO A 89 3.70 5.59 21.56
CA PRO A 89 3.48 7.01 21.34
C PRO A 89 2.55 7.23 20.15
N ILE A 90 1.77 8.31 20.20
CA ILE A 90 0.71 8.52 19.21
C ILE A 90 1.22 8.64 17.77
N GLY A 91 2.37 9.29 17.56
CA GLY A 91 2.96 9.42 16.22
C GLY A 91 3.36 8.08 15.61
N GLU A 92 3.78 7.13 16.44
CA GLU A 92 4.09 5.77 15.97
C GLU A 92 2.82 4.96 15.71
N LEU A 93 1.77 5.16 16.52
CA LEU A 93 0.48 4.55 16.25
C LEU A 93 -0.14 5.08 14.94
N GLU A 94 0.00 6.38 14.66
CA GLU A 94 -0.42 7.01 13.40
C GLU A 94 0.35 6.44 12.18
N TYR A 95 1.60 5.98 12.38
CA TYR A 95 2.43 5.38 11.34
C TYR A 95 1.96 3.99 10.93
N VAL A 96 1.55 3.16 11.90
CA VAL A 96 1.00 1.81 11.65
C VAL A 96 -0.53 1.80 11.49
N GLN A 97 -1.17 2.97 11.52
CA GLN A 97 -2.64 3.09 11.50
C GLN A 97 -3.27 2.39 10.30
N SER A 98 -2.70 2.51 9.09
CA SER A 98 -3.23 1.85 7.89
C SER A 98 -3.22 0.32 7.99
N ILE A 99 -2.27 -0.25 8.75
CA ILE A 99 -2.20 -1.69 9.01
C ILE A 99 -3.26 -2.08 10.04
N ILE A 100 -3.40 -1.30 11.12
CA ILE A 100 -4.39 -1.50 12.18
C ILE A 100 -5.81 -1.49 11.63
N GLU A 101 -6.12 -0.56 10.73
CA GLU A 101 -7.44 -0.38 10.11
C GLU A 101 -7.71 -1.39 8.98
N SER A 102 -6.76 -2.28 8.66
CA SER A 102 -6.92 -3.23 7.57
C SER A 102 -7.69 -4.48 8.00
N ASP A 103 -8.54 -5.00 7.11
CA ASP A 103 -9.31 -6.24 7.34
C ASP A 103 -8.44 -7.44 7.76
N ASP A 104 -7.18 -7.51 7.33
CA ASP A 104 -6.29 -8.63 7.67
C ASP A 104 -5.87 -8.60 9.14
N ALA A 105 -5.75 -7.40 9.72
CA ALA A 105 -5.41 -7.23 11.13
C ALA A 105 -6.62 -7.46 12.05
N ALA A 106 -7.84 -7.58 11.50
CA ALA A 106 -9.06 -7.74 12.29
C ALA A 106 -9.01 -8.97 13.20
N ILE A 107 -8.34 -10.05 12.78
CA ILE A 107 -8.21 -11.27 13.58
C ILE A 107 -7.21 -11.08 14.72
N SER A 108 -6.01 -10.56 14.42
CA SER A 108 -4.94 -10.38 15.41
C SER A 108 -5.25 -9.26 16.42
N LEU A 109 -6.04 -8.26 16.01
CA LEU A 109 -6.40 -7.09 16.80
C LEU A 109 -7.84 -7.11 17.32
N LYS A 110 -8.56 -8.23 17.20
CA LYS A 110 -9.98 -8.35 17.57
C LYS A 110 -10.29 -7.85 19.00
N ASP A 111 -9.34 -7.97 19.92
CA ASP A 111 -9.51 -7.65 21.34
C ASP A 111 -9.12 -6.19 21.67
N CYS A 112 -8.62 -5.41 20.70
CA CYS A 112 -8.18 -4.04 20.91
C CYS A 112 -8.43 -3.04 19.79
N SER A 113 -8.94 -3.46 18.63
CA SER A 113 -9.17 -2.57 17.47
C SER A 113 -9.92 -1.30 17.88
N GLY A 114 -11.06 -1.44 18.57
CA GLY A 114 -11.85 -0.30 19.03
C GLY A 114 -11.14 0.62 20.02
N ASP A 115 -10.21 0.12 20.85
CA ASP A 115 -9.40 0.96 21.73
C ASP A 115 -8.33 1.73 20.96
N LEU A 116 -7.68 1.07 20.00
CA LEU A 116 -6.67 1.69 19.14
C LEU A 116 -7.29 2.79 18.27
N GLU A 117 -8.45 2.51 17.67
CA GLU A 117 -9.23 3.47 16.89
C GLU A 117 -9.65 4.68 17.74
N ARG A 118 -10.15 4.46 18.97
CA ARG A 118 -10.47 5.56 19.89
C ARG A 118 -9.25 6.42 20.21
N LYS A 119 -8.11 5.80 20.49
CA LYS A 119 -6.86 6.51 20.77
C LYS A 119 -6.41 7.37 19.58
N LEU A 120 -6.46 6.82 18.37
CA LEU A 120 -6.17 7.53 17.13
C LEU A 120 -7.16 8.66 16.85
N MET A 121 -8.46 8.43 17.08
CA MET A 121 -9.50 9.44 16.92
C MET A 121 -9.29 10.63 17.86
N ILE A 122 -9.06 10.39 19.16
CA ILE A 122 -8.81 11.45 20.16
C ILE A 122 -7.56 12.26 19.78
N ALA A 123 -6.51 11.58 19.31
CA ALA A 123 -5.31 12.25 18.83
C ALA A 123 -5.58 13.18 17.64
N ASN A 124 -6.34 12.72 16.64
CA ASN A 124 -6.71 13.55 15.50
C ASN A 124 -7.54 14.78 15.91
N LEU A 125 -8.45 14.63 16.89
CA LEU A 125 -9.25 15.75 17.42
C LEU A 125 -8.40 16.78 18.16
N THR A 126 -7.41 16.33 18.94
CA THR A 126 -6.50 17.21 19.72
C THR A 126 -5.41 17.84 18.86
N LYS A 127 -4.97 17.16 17.79
CA LYS A 127 -3.94 17.63 16.85
C LYS A 127 -4.40 18.74 15.90
N LYS A 128 -5.71 18.87 15.66
CA LYS A 128 -6.31 20.03 14.97
C LYS A 128 -5.88 21.40 15.55
N ALA A 129 -5.30 21.42 16.76
CA ALA A 129 -4.75 22.61 17.40
C ALA A 129 -3.29 22.97 17.02
N SER A 130 -2.47 22.06 16.46
CA SER A 130 -1.03 22.33 16.19
C SER A 130 -0.64 22.29 14.71
N LEU A 131 -1.35 21.53 13.87
CA LEU A 131 -1.28 21.57 12.41
C LEU A 131 -2.70 21.58 11.86
N ASN A 132 -3.02 22.62 11.09
CA ASN A 132 -4.35 22.78 10.52
C ASN A 132 -4.27 22.52 9.01
N LEU A 133 -4.28 21.24 8.64
CA LEU A 133 -4.25 20.80 7.24
C LEU A 133 -5.37 21.46 6.42
N ASP A 134 -6.57 21.61 6.99
CA ASP A 134 -7.68 22.30 6.35
C ASP A 134 -7.30 23.77 6.03
N SER A 135 -6.70 24.48 6.99
CA SER A 135 -6.21 25.86 6.81
C SER A 135 -5.11 25.96 5.75
N ASP A 136 -4.17 25.01 5.75
CA ASP A 136 -3.08 24.99 4.77
C ASP A 136 -3.58 24.68 3.38
N ILE A 137 -4.56 23.77 3.24
CA ILE A 137 -5.30 23.57 2.00
C ILE A 137 -5.96 24.87 1.57
N GLN A 138 -6.65 25.59 2.45
CA GLN A 138 -7.32 26.84 2.05
C GLN A 138 -6.37 27.94 1.55
N LYS A 139 -5.09 27.90 1.91
CA LYS A 139 -4.05 28.84 1.44
C LYS A 139 -3.41 28.42 0.11
N ILE A 140 -3.69 27.23 -0.41
CA ILE A 140 -3.13 26.75 -1.67
C ILE A 140 -3.50 27.70 -2.81
N ARG A 141 -2.46 28.13 -3.54
CA ARG A 141 -2.59 28.96 -4.75
C ARG A 141 -2.87 28.08 -5.97
N ARG A 142 -3.57 28.65 -6.95
CA ARG A 142 -3.83 27.98 -8.24
C ARG A 142 -2.52 27.81 -8.99
N ILE A 143 -2.35 26.64 -9.61
CA ILE A 143 -1.19 26.33 -10.46
C ILE A 143 -1.69 26.20 -11.90
N PRO A 144 -0.96 26.72 -12.91
CA PRO A 144 -1.25 26.41 -14.30
C PRO A 144 -1.37 24.90 -14.53
N PHE A 145 -2.44 24.48 -15.19
CA PHE A 145 -2.75 23.07 -15.43
C PHE A 145 -2.97 22.81 -16.92
N GLU A 146 -2.48 21.68 -17.41
CA GLU A 146 -2.67 21.24 -18.79
C GLU A 146 -2.85 19.71 -18.83
N GLU A 147 -3.86 19.24 -19.57
CA GLU A 147 -3.92 17.84 -19.98
C GLU A 147 -3.21 17.69 -21.33
N ARG A 148 -2.30 16.74 -21.42
CA ARG A 148 -1.54 16.48 -22.64
C ARG A 148 -1.61 15.01 -23.00
N THR A 149 -2.02 14.76 -24.23
CA THR A 149 -1.93 13.43 -24.81
C THR A 149 -0.47 13.11 -25.11
N VAL A 150 -0.01 11.93 -24.69
CA VAL A 150 1.34 11.45 -24.99
C VAL A 150 1.31 10.35 -26.05
N PRO A 151 2.36 10.23 -26.88
CA PRO A 151 2.48 9.11 -27.81
C PRO A 151 2.36 7.77 -27.09
N ASN A 152 1.95 6.75 -27.84
CA ASN A 152 1.83 5.39 -27.35
C ASN A 152 3.20 4.79 -26.95
N LEU A 153 3.70 5.15 -25.77
CA LEU A 153 5.00 4.74 -25.23
C LEU A 153 4.81 3.66 -24.17
N ASP A 154 5.52 2.55 -24.30
CA ASP A 154 5.47 1.45 -23.33
C ASP A 154 6.04 1.80 -21.96
N TYR A 155 6.87 2.85 -21.88
CA TYR A 155 7.44 3.34 -20.62
C TYR A 155 7.45 4.87 -20.57
N LEU A 156 6.89 5.44 -19.51
CA LEU A 156 6.80 6.87 -19.26
C LEU A 156 7.46 7.24 -17.93
N SER A 157 8.42 8.16 -17.94
CA SER A 157 9.09 8.67 -16.73
C SER A 157 9.33 10.18 -16.77
N MET A 158 9.69 10.73 -17.93
CA MET A 158 9.85 12.18 -18.14
C MET A 158 9.39 12.65 -19.53
N GLN A 159 9.12 11.71 -20.43
CA GLN A 159 8.76 12.01 -21.82
C GLN A 159 7.46 12.83 -21.83
N GLY A 160 7.40 13.83 -22.69
CA GLY A 160 6.24 14.72 -22.78
C GLY A 160 6.18 15.82 -21.72
N LEU A 161 7.24 16.07 -20.93
CA LEU A 161 7.33 17.21 -20.01
C LEU A 161 8.37 18.24 -20.47
N ASN A 162 8.00 19.52 -20.49
CA ASN A 162 8.88 20.66 -20.76
C ASN A 162 9.58 21.15 -19.48
N ASP A 163 10.43 22.16 -19.61
CA ASP A 163 11.01 22.84 -18.43
C ASP A 163 9.90 23.38 -17.52
N LYS A 164 10.09 23.24 -16.20
CA LYS A 164 9.10 23.62 -15.18
C LYS A 164 7.73 22.95 -15.29
N GLU A 165 7.66 21.78 -15.93
CA GLU A 165 6.45 20.96 -15.94
C GLU A 165 6.62 19.75 -15.01
N VAL A 166 5.62 19.53 -14.16
CA VAL A 166 5.57 18.37 -13.27
C VAL A 166 4.26 17.63 -13.41
N MET A 167 4.30 16.31 -13.26
CA MET A 167 3.10 15.48 -13.13
C MET A 167 3.09 14.85 -11.74
N LEU A 168 2.06 15.14 -10.96
CA LEU A 168 1.91 14.58 -9.62
C LEU A 168 1.35 13.16 -9.71
N THR A 169 1.96 12.21 -9.00
CA THR A 169 1.49 10.82 -8.95
C THR A 169 1.47 10.29 -7.52
N PHE A 170 0.50 9.43 -7.22
CA PHE A 170 0.27 8.85 -5.90
C PHE A 170 0.13 7.34 -6.00
N ASP A 171 0.91 6.61 -5.22
CA ASP A 171 0.90 5.14 -5.19
C ASP A 171 0.20 4.59 -3.93
N ASP A 172 -0.21 3.33 -4.04
CA ASP A 172 -0.75 2.42 -3.01
C ASP A 172 -2.23 2.54 -2.66
N GLY A 173 -2.76 3.76 -2.56
CA GLY A 173 -4.09 4.01 -2.03
C GLY A 173 -5.26 3.49 -2.89
N PRO A 174 -6.49 3.91 -2.61
CA PRO A 174 -6.84 5.05 -1.76
C PRO A 174 -7.16 4.67 -0.31
N THR A 175 -7.01 5.63 0.62
CA THR A 175 -7.49 5.52 2.00
C THR A 175 -8.19 6.81 2.43
N GLN A 176 -9.28 6.70 3.20
CA GLN A 176 -10.13 7.85 3.53
C GLN A 176 -9.39 8.97 4.27
N ARG A 177 -8.44 8.63 5.14
CA ARG A 177 -7.74 9.59 6.01
C ARG A 177 -6.79 10.50 5.22
N THR A 178 -6.15 10.01 4.18
CA THR A 178 -5.05 10.71 3.50
C THR A 178 -5.35 11.01 2.04
N THR A 179 -6.00 10.12 1.30
CA THR A 179 -6.41 10.39 -0.09
C THR A 179 -7.47 11.49 -0.16
N ALA A 180 -8.44 11.52 0.76
CA ALA A 180 -9.48 12.55 0.73
C ALA A 180 -8.92 13.99 0.89
N PRO A 181 -8.07 14.32 1.87
CA PRO A 181 -7.45 15.65 1.93
C PRO A 181 -6.47 15.91 0.76
N ILE A 182 -5.82 14.89 0.20
CA ILE A 182 -5.02 15.03 -1.03
C ILE A 182 -5.90 15.51 -2.20
N LEU A 183 -7.08 14.90 -2.40
CA LEU A 183 -8.03 15.33 -3.42
C LEU A 183 -8.48 16.77 -3.21
N GLU A 184 -8.78 17.18 -1.97
CA GLU A 184 -9.12 18.58 -1.66
C GLU A 184 -7.96 19.55 -1.99
N ALA A 185 -6.72 19.17 -1.67
CA ALA A 185 -5.54 19.98 -2.00
C ALA A 185 -5.35 20.14 -3.51
N LEU A 186 -5.47 19.05 -4.29
CA LEU A 186 -5.37 19.07 -5.75
C LEU A 186 -6.49 19.92 -6.37
N LYS A 187 -7.72 19.76 -5.90
CA LYS A 187 -8.90 20.54 -6.31
C LYS A 187 -8.69 22.03 -6.05
N LYS A 188 -8.16 22.39 -4.88
CA LYS A 188 -7.87 23.78 -4.51
C LYS A 188 -6.78 24.38 -5.39
N ALA A 189 -5.71 23.64 -5.67
CA ALA A 189 -4.66 24.02 -6.62
C ALA A 189 -5.18 24.11 -8.06
N GLY A 190 -6.31 23.48 -8.37
CA GLY A 190 -6.89 23.47 -9.71
C GLY A 190 -6.19 22.52 -10.67
N VAL A 191 -5.56 21.47 -10.14
CA VAL A 191 -4.74 20.53 -10.91
C VAL A 191 -5.27 19.11 -10.79
N LYS A 192 -4.82 18.23 -11.68
CA LYS A 192 -5.05 16.79 -11.61
C LYS A 192 -3.74 16.03 -11.43
N ALA A 193 -3.83 14.84 -10.82
CA ALA A 193 -2.74 13.90 -10.62
C ALA A 193 -3.10 12.53 -11.24
N ALA A 194 -2.15 11.59 -11.22
CA ALA A 194 -2.41 10.18 -11.44
C ALA A 194 -2.34 9.39 -10.14
N PHE A 195 -3.27 8.46 -9.95
CA PHE A 195 -3.31 7.55 -8.81
C PHE A 195 -3.05 6.13 -9.32
N PHE A 196 -2.00 5.48 -8.82
CA PHE A 196 -1.69 4.08 -9.06
C PHE A 196 -2.16 3.28 -7.85
N SER A 197 -3.43 2.91 -7.88
CA SER A 197 -4.05 2.22 -6.76
C SER A 197 -3.70 0.74 -6.74
N THR A 198 -3.52 0.18 -5.54
CA THR A 198 -3.50 -1.28 -5.42
C THR A 198 -4.91 -1.81 -5.60
N GLY A 199 -5.05 -2.98 -6.26
CA GLY A 199 -6.36 -3.61 -6.46
C GLY A 199 -7.10 -3.85 -5.14
N ARG A 200 -6.36 -4.20 -4.09
CA ARG A 200 -6.90 -4.35 -2.73
C ARG A 200 -7.49 -3.04 -2.20
N GLN A 201 -6.72 -1.96 -2.17
CA GLN A 201 -7.17 -0.71 -1.55
C GLN A 201 -8.34 -0.11 -2.32
N ALA A 202 -8.32 -0.22 -3.65
CA ALA A 202 -9.44 0.21 -4.47
C ALA A 202 -10.74 -0.56 -4.15
N LEU A 203 -10.67 -1.87 -3.93
CA LEU A 203 -11.85 -2.69 -3.58
C LEU A 203 -12.38 -2.39 -2.17
N GLN A 204 -11.49 -2.06 -1.23
CA GLN A 204 -11.85 -1.69 0.13
C GLN A 204 -12.43 -0.26 0.20
N ASN A 205 -11.97 0.64 -0.66
CA ASN A 205 -12.34 2.07 -0.66
C ASN A 205 -12.99 2.47 -2.00
N ARG A 206 -14.07 1.78 -2.38
CA ARG A 206 -14.73 1.98 -3.69
C ARG A 206 -15.20 3.41 -3.93
N ASP A 207 -15.88 4.00 -2.95
CA ASP A 207 -16.42 5.37 -3.07
C ASP A 207 -15.30 6.38 -3.33
N LEU A 208 -14.16 6.19 -2.68
CA LEU A 208 -13.00 7.07 -2.85
C LEU A 208 -12.30 6.84 -4.19
N THR A 209 -12.24 5.60 -4.66
CA THR A 209 -11.74 5.26 -6.00
C THR A 209 -12.62 5.89 -7.09
N GLN A 210 -13.94 5.83 -6.93
CA GLN A 210 -14.91 6.49 -7.82
C GLN A 210 -14.76 8.00 -7.77
N ARG A 211 -14.51 8.57 -6.58
CA ARG A 211 -14.25 10.00 -6.41
C ARG A 211 -12.98 10.46 -7.13
N ILE A 212 -11.87 9.71 -7.03
CA ILE A 212 -10.64 10.00 -7.80
C ILE A 212 -10.97 10.15 -9.29
N LEU A 213 -11.70 9.18 -9.84
CA LEU A 213 -12.09 9.18 -11.25
C LEU A 213 -13.05 10.34 -11.58
N ALA A 214 -14.08 10.55 -10.77
CA ALA A 214 -15.09 11.60 -10.98
C ALA A 214 -14.49 13.02 -10.92
N GLU A 215 -13.43 13.20 -10.15
CA GLU A 215 -12.68 14.47 -10.12
C GLU A 215 -11.73 14.65 -11.31
N GLY A 216 -11.66 13.69 -12.24
CA GLY A 216 -10.92 13.79 -13.51
C GLY A 216 -9.45 13.38 -13.42
N HIS A 217 -9.01 12.81 -12.30
CA HIS A 217 -7.67 12.27 -12.15
C HIS A 217 -7.44 11.03 -13.02
N LEU A 218 -6.19 10.74 -13.37
CA LEU A 218 -5.83 9.45 -13.97
C LEU A 218 -5.89 8.37 -12.90
N LEU A 219 -6.36 7.19 -13.28
CA LEU A 219 -6.47 6.04 -12.41
C LEU A 219 -5.80 4.85 -13.08
N GLY A 220 -4.60 4.49 -12.64
CA GLY A 220 -3.88 3.29 -13.03
C GLY A 220 -3.86 2.26 -11.90
N SER A 221 -3.13 1.16 -12.09
CA SER A 221 -2.92 0.16 -11.03
C SER A 221 -1.47 -0.01 -10.60
N HIS A 222 -1.30 -0.43 -9.34
CA HIS A 222 -0.02 -0.69 -8.68
C HIS A 222 0.04 -2.10 -8.08
N SER A 223 -0.23 -3.11 -8.91
CA SER A 223 -0.46 -4.52 -8.51
C SER A 223 -1.68 -4.73 -7.58
N PHE A 224 -1.88 -5.95 -7.07
CA PHE A 224 -3.03 -6.26 -6.21
C PHE A 224 -2.69 -6.02 -4.74
N TYR A 225 -1.59 -6.60 -4.25
CA TYR A 225 -1.17 -6.51 -2.84
C TYR A 225 0.04 -5.62 -2.58
N HIS A 226 0.62 -5.02 -3.62
CA HIS A 226 1.95 -4.41 -3.54
C HIS A 226 3.02 -5.48 -3.23
N THR A 227 3.04 -6.60 -3.96
CA THR A 227 4.10 -7.59 -3.75
C THR A 227 5.45 -6.99 -4.13
N LEU A 228 6.38 -7.05 -3.18
CA LEU A 228 7.68 -6.42 -3.28
C LEU A 228 8.58 -7.07 -4.31
N MET A 229 9.39 -6.22 -4.94
CA MET A 229 10.53 -6.61 -5.76
C MET A 229 10.23 -7.77 -6.73
N MET A 230 9.04 -7.80 -7.34
CA MET A 230 8.58 -8.95 -8.14
C MET A 230 9.63 -9.38 -9.17
N GLY A 231 10.25 -8.42 -9.87
CA GLY A 231 11.33 -8.70 -10.83
C GLY A 231 12.48 -9.49 -10.22
N ARG A 232 12.92 -9.13 -9.01
CA ARG A 232 14.00 -9.81 -8.26
C ARG A 232 13.57 -11.18 -7.77
N GLU A 233 12.36 -11.31 -7.21
CA GLU A 233 11.91 -12.56 -6.60
C GLU A 233 11.55 -13.63 -7.64
N VAL A 234 10.97 -13.24 -8.78
CA VAL A 234 10.83 -14.12 -9.95
C VAL A 234 12.21 -14.54 -10.46
N ASN A 235 13.14 -13.61 -10.56
CA ASN A 235 14.52 -13.89 -10.95
C ASN A 235 15.26 -14.79 -9.94
N ARG A 236 14.82 -14.91 -8.69
CA ARG A 236 15.42 -15.81 -7.70
C ARG A 236 14.72 -17.16 -7.61
N GLY A 237 13.67 -17.37 -8.41
CA GLY A 237 12.81 -18.55 -8.31
C GLY A 237 11.96 -18.59 -7.03
N LYS A 238 11.91 -17.48 -6.27
CA LYS A 238 11.11 -17.34 -5.03
C LYS A 238 9.68 -16.90 -5.29
N MET A 239 9.38 -16.52 -6.54
CA MET A 239 8.04 -16.17 -6.98
C MET A 239 7.77 -16.84 -8.32
N SER A 240 6.61 -17.49 -8.44
CA SER A 240 6.18 -18.05 -9.72
C SER A 240 5.73 -16.95 -10.66
N TYR A 241 5.87 -17.21 -11.96
CA TYR A 241 5.40 -16.28 -12.98
C TYR A 241 3.88 -16.10 -12.98
N ASP A 242 3.13 -17.17 -12.68
CA ASP A 242 1.68 -17.11 -12.51
C ASP A 242 1.29 -16.20 -11.32
N TYR A 243 2.08 -16.18 -10.24
CA TYR A 243 1.86 -15.24 -9.12
C TYR A 243 2.09 -13.79 -9.56
N PHE A 244 3.17 -13.50 -10.28
CA PHE A 244 3.42 -12.16 -10.85
C PHE A 244 2.25 -11.70 -11.75
N LEU A 245 1.78 -12.57 -12.65
CA LEU A 245 0.64 -12.24 -13.51
C LEU A 245 -0.62 -11.98 -12.70
N SER A 246 -0.84 -12.72 -11.61
CA SER A 246 -1.97 -12.49 -10.70
C SER A 246 -1.90 -11.13 -9.99
N GLU A 247 -0.71 -10.69 -9.60
CA GLU A 247 -0.50 -9.35 -9.02
C GLU A 247 -0.83 -8.24 -10.03
N MET A 248 -0.29 -8.34 -11.24
CA MET A 248 -0.46 -7.32 -12.27
C MET A 248 -1.90 -7.25 -12.80
N ILE A 249 -2.43 -8.39 -13.26
CA ILE A 249 -3.78 -8.48 -13.84
C ILE A 249 -4.83 -8.27 -12.76
N GLY A 250 -4.71 -8.95 -11.62
CA GLY A 250 -5.62 -8.82 -10.51
C GLY A 250 -5.69 -7.37 -10.01
N GLY A 251 -4.56 -6.69 -9.90
CA GLY A 251 -4.51 -5.28 -9.51
C GLY A 251 -5.32 -4.39 -10.45
N HIS A 252 -5.11 -4.55 -11.76
CA HIS A 252 -5.80 -3.77 -12.78
C HIS A 252 -7.32 -4.05 -12.80
N VAL A 253 -7.71 -5.33 -12.70
CA VAL A 253 -9.13 -5.75 -12.62
C VAL A 253 -9.77 -5.27 -11.32
N GLY A 254 -9.03 -5.27 -10.20
CA GLY A 254 -9.48 -4.80 -8.90
C GLY A 254 -9.86 -3.32 -8.91
N VAL A 255 -8.97 -2.48 -9.43
CA VAL A 255 -9.21 -1.04 -9.58
C VAL A 255 -10.38 -0.78 -10.54
N TYR A 256 -10.42 -1.48 -11.68
CA TYR A 256 -11.55 -1.40 -12.61
C TYR A 256 -12.88 -1.78 -11.95
N ALA A 257 -12.94 -2.87 -11.17
CA ALA A 257 -14.15 -3.32 -10.51
C ALA A 257 -14.65 -2.35 -9.42
N SER A 258 -13.82 -1.41 -8.98
CA SER A 258 -14.19 -0.37 -8.00
C SER A 258 -14.79 0.88 -8.64
N ALA A 259 -14.25 1.32 -9.77
CA ALA A 259 -14.65 2.58 -10.42
C ALA A 259 -15.41 2.41 -11.74
N GLY A 260 -15.42 1.22 -12.33
CA GLY A 260 -16.00 0.94 -13.66
C GLY A 260 -15.17 1.50 -14.82
N TYR A 261 -13.96 1.96 -14.57
CA TYR A 261 -13.00 2.46 -15.56
C TYR A 261 -11.59 2.40 -14.96
N ILE A 262 -10.59 2.25 -15.83
CA ILE A 262 -9.18 2.36 -15.48
C ILE A 262 -8.41 2.81 -16.72
N ASP A 263 -7.39 3.66 -16.55
CA ASP A 263 -6.47 4.05 -17.61
C ASP A 263 -5.46 2.89 -17.87
N PRO A 264 -4.88 2.73 -19.08
CA PRO A 264 -3.98 1.64 -19.44
C PRO A 264 -2.60 1.75 -18.79
N TYR A 265 -2.52 2.28 -17.58
CA TYR A 265 -1.29 2.63 -16.90
C TYR A 265 -1.05 1.71 -15.71
N PHE A 266 0.16 1.16 -15.66
CA PHE A 266 0.63 0.27 -14.60
C PHE A 266 1.95 0.79 -14.05
N ARG A 267 2.09 0.84 -12.73
CA ARG A 267 3.37 1.09 -12.09
C ARG A 267 3.79 -0.16 -11.34
N PHE A 268 5.03 -0.60 -11.56
CA PHE A 268 5.58 -1.71 -10.79
C PHE A 268 5.88 -1.24 -9.36
N PRO A 269 5.47 -1.99 -8.31
CA PRO A 269 6.01 -1.85 -6.96
C PRO A 269 7.54 -1.71 -6.99
N ASN A 270 8.07 -0.72 -6.27
CA ASN A 270 9.49 -0.39 -6.24
C ASN A 270 10.13 0.00 -7.58
N GLY A 271 9.36 0.14 -8.67
CA GLY A 271 9.90 0.20 -10.03
C GLY A 271 10.64 -1.07 -10.45
N CYS A 272 10.50 -2.16 -9.69
CA CYS A 272 11.29 -3.38 -9.87
C CYS A 272 10.66 -4.32 -10.91
N MET A 273 11.26 -4.36 -12.09
CA MET A 273 10.80 -5.15 -13.23
C MET A 273 11.98 -5.72 -14.05
N ASN A 274 11.78 -6.88 -14.66
CA ASN A 274 12.70 -7.44 -15.67
C ASN A 274 12.13 -7.27 -17.10
N LYS A 275 12.90 -7.64 -18.12
CA LYS A 275 12.48 -7.49 -19.53
C LYS A 275 11.20 -8.24 -19.88
N ASN A 276 11.01 -9.43 -19.31
CA ASN A 276 9.81 -10.25 -19.56
C ASN A 276 8.57 -9.59 -18.95
N MET A 277 8.66 -9.14 -17.70
CA MET A 277 7.56 -8.40 -17.06
C MET A 277 7.16 -7.15 -17.84
N ARG A 278 8.15 -6.40 -18.36
CA ARG A 278 7.87 -5.26 -19.24
C ARG A 278 7.14 -5.68 -20.50
N ARG A 279 7.59 -6.75 -21.15
CA ARG A 279 6.94 -7.32 -22.33
C ARG A 279 5.49 -7.71 -22.03
N ASN A 280 5.21 -8.36 -20.90
CA ASN A 280 3.84 -8.75 -20.59
C ASN A 280 2.92 -7.56 -20.33
N ALA A 281 3.42 -6.51 -19.67
CA ALA A 281 2.66 -5.28 -19.55
C ALA A 281 2.30 -4.75 -20.95
N THR A 282 3.26 -4.67 -21.88
CA THR A 282 3.00 -4.27 -23.27
C THR A 282 2.02 -5.19 -23.99
N GLU A 283 2.16 -6.52 -23.88
CA GLU A 283 1.27 -7.52 -24.49
C GLU A 283 -0.17 -7.45 -23.95
N LEU A 284 -0.35 -7.00 -22.71
CA LEU A 284 -1.65 -6.69 -22.11
C LEU A 284 -2.21 -5.32 -22.53
N GLY A 285 -1.46 -4.57 -23.34
CA GLY A 285 -1.81 -3.19 -23.73
C GLY A 285 -1.57 -2.15 -22.64
N LEU A 286 -0.85 -2.51 -21.57
CA LEU A 286 -0.51 -1.62 -20.47
C LEU A 286 0.76 -0.82 -20.77
N LYS A 287 0.82 0.39 -20.22
CA LYS A 287 1.95 1.32 -20.29
C LYS A 287 2.54 1.50 -18.91
N ILE A 288 3.85 1.35 -18.84
CA ILE A 288 4.57 1.34 -17.58
C ILE A 288 4.88 2.78 -17.17
N PHE A 289 4.50 3.15 -15.97
CA PHE A 289 4.80 4.46 -15.39
C PHE A 289 5.95 4.36 -14.38
N GLY A 290 7.06 5.01 -14.68
CA GLY A 290 8.12 5.32 -13.72
C GLY A 290 7.94 6.69 -13.08
N TRP A 291 9.01 7.19 -12.50
CA TRP A 291 9.13 8.55 -11.95
C TRP A 291 10.53 9.10 -12.21
N SER A 292 10.73 10.40 -11.97
CA SER A 292 12.05 11.04 -12.00
C SER A 292 12.32 11.97 -10.80
N VAL A 293 11.27 12.27 -10.03
CA VAL A 293 11.33 13.09 -8.82
C VAL A 293 10.71 12.28 -7.68
N ASP A 294 11.53 11.72 -6.80
CA ASP A 294 11.06 11.03 -5.60
C ASP A 294 10.94 12.03 -4.44
N SER A 295 9.78 12.08 -3.79
CA SER A 295 9.54 12.92 -2.61
C SER A 295 10.18 12.37 -1.33
N PHE A 296 10.54 11.09 -1.32
CA PHE A 296 11.02 10.34 -0.14
C PHE A 296 10.04 10.35 1.04
N ASP A 297 8.75 10.58 0.77
CA ASP A 297 7.71 10.69 1.79
C ASP A 297 7.56 9.46 2.70
N TRP A 298 7.89 8.28 2.16
CA TRP A 298 7.99 7.01 2.88
C TRP A 298 9.01 7.02 4.03
N GLN A 299 10.09 7.82 3.96
CA GLN A 299 11.13 7.84 5.00
C GLN A 299 10.71 8.49 6.32
N TYR A 300 9.74 9.41 6.26
CA TYR A 300 9.52 10.37 7.34
C TYR A 300 8.42 9.96 8.33
N GLY A 301 7.88 8.75 8.22
CA GLY A 301 6.78 8.27 9.07
C GLY A 301 7.21 7.77 10.46
N VAL A 302 8.47 7.39 10.66
CA VAL A 302 8.94 6.79 11.92
C VAL A 302 9.12 7.78 13.08
N SER A 303 9.15 7.27 14.31
CA SER A 303 9.24 8.01 15.59
C SER A 303 10.53 8.85 15.76
N LYS A 304 11.54 8.69 14.90
CA LYS A 304 12.83 9.44 15.01
C LYS A 304 12.71 10.95 14.75
N TYR A 305 11.59 11.41 14.18
CA TYR A 305 11.34 12.82 13.89
C TYR A 305 10.50 13.47 14.99
N LYS A 306 10.83 14.72 15.35
CA LYS A 306 10.31 15.42 16.53
C LYS A 306 8.81 15.69 16.46
N ASN A 307 8.31 16.06 15.29
CA ASN A 307 6.89 16.36 15.06
C ASN A 307 6.55 16.38 13.57
N ASP A 308 5.26 16.51 13.27
CA ASP A 308 4.71 16.52 11.91
C ASP A 308 5.19 17.72 11.08
N GLU A 309 5.46 18.89 11.69
CA GLU A 309 6.01 20.05 10.98
C GLU A 309 7.41 19.73 10.43
N GLU A 310 8.28 19.14 11.24
CA GLU A 310 9.61 18.71 10.81
C GLU A 310 9.51 17.69 9.65
N ARG A 311 8.60 16.71 9.75
CA ARG A 311 8.40 15.68 8.71
C ARG A 311 8.02 16.30 7.37
N ARG A 312 7.01 17.16 7.33
CA ARG A 312 6.54 17.76 6.07
C ARG A 312 7.57 18.70 5.44
N GLN A 313 8.37 19.40 6.25
CA GLN A 313 9.48 20.24 5.76
C GLN A 313 10.61 19.39 5.17
N LEU A 314 10.94 18.25 5.78
CA LEU A 314 11.92 17.32 5.24
C LEU A 314 11.46 16.72 3.89
N ILE A 315 10.18 16.37 3.77
CA ILE A 315 9.60 15.92 2.49
C ILE A 315 9.71 17.01 1.43
N LEU A 316 9.36 18.26 1.76
CA LEU A 316 9.53 19.39 0.85
C LEU A 316 11.00 19.53 0.41
N GLN A 317 11.95 19.46 1.34
CA GLN A 317 13.38 19.56 1.02
C GLN A 317 13.85 18.43 0.09
N SER A 318 13.43 17.20 0.34
CA SER A 318 13.73 16.03 -0.50
C SER A 318 13.14 16.16 -1.89
N PHE A 319 11.86 16.57 -1.98
CA PHE A 319 11.20 16.90 -3.24
C PHE A 319 11.97 17.97 -4.02
N LEU A 320 12.35 19.08 -3.39
CA LEU A 320 13.09 20.16 -4.06
C LEU A 320 14.46 19.70 -4.58
N LYS A 321 15.17 18.89 -3.79
CA LYS A 321 16.46 18.32 -4.19
C LYS A 321 16.29 17.39 -5.40
N ALA A 322 15.30 16.51 -5.37
CA ALA A 322 15.01 15.59 -6.48
C ALA A 322 14.56 16.34 -7.74
N LEU A 323 13.68 17.34 -7.59
CA LEU A 323 13.20 18.17 -8.69
C LEU A 323 14.35 18.92 -9.37
N LYS A 324 15.26 19.51 -8.58
CA LYS A 324 16.48 20.14 -9.09
C LYS A 324 17.38 19.13 -9.83
N GLY A 325 17.56 17.94 -9.28
CA GLY A 325 18.30 16.84 -9.91
C GLY A 325 17.68 16.40 -11.25
N SER A 326 16.36 16.49 -11.36
CA SER A 326 15.57 16.20 -12.56
C SER A 326 15.44 17.42 -13.49
N LYS A 327 16.32 18.42 -13.35
CA LYS A 327 16.35 19.65 -14.17
C LYS A 327 15.03 20.42 -14.12
N ASN A 328 14.46 20.56 -12.92
CA ASN A 328 13.24 21.32 -12.64
C ASN A 328 12.00 20.85 -13.44
N ARG A 329 11.90 19.56 -13.76
CA ARG A 329 10.72 18.95 -14.36
C ARG A 329 10.66 17.48 -14.01
N GLY A 330 9.50 16.85 -14.11
CA GLY A 330 9.43 15.39 -13.96
C GLY A 330 8.11 14.83 -13.47
N ILE A 331 8.04 13.50 -13.45
CA ILE A 331 6.95 12.77 -12.81
C ILE A 331 7.33 12.58 -11.34
N VAL A 332 6.47 13.08 -10.44
CA VAL A 332 6.67 13.13 -8.99
C VAL A 332 6.06 11.89 -8.35
N LEU A 333 6.85 11.11 -7.63
CA LEU A 333 6.39 9.99 -6.81
C LEU A 333 6.05 10.46 -5.39
N MET A 334 4.81 10.22 -4.99
CA MET A 334 4.29 10.33 -3.63
C MET A 334 3.39 9.12 -3.35
N HIS A 335 2.97 8.94 -2.10
CA HIS A 335 2.05 7.89 -1.69
C HIS A 335 0.85 8.49 -0.97
N ASP A 336 -0.37 8.11 -1.37
CA ASP A 336 -1.61 8.62 -0.74
C ASP A 336 -2.10 7.77 0.44
N VAL A 337 -1.26 6.87 0.94
CA VAL A 337 -1.48 6.09 2.18
C VAL A 337 -0.78 6.70 3.41
N PHE A 338 0.17 7.63 3.18
CA PHE A 338 0.96 8.24 4.24
C PHE A 338 0.41 9.59 4.66
N LYS A 339 0.30 9.77 5.98
CA LYS A 339 -0.18 11.02 6.57
C LYS A 339 0.74 12.19 6.27
N GLN A 340 2.05 11.98 6.44
CA GLN A 340 3.06 12.99 6.19
C GLN A 340 3.06 13.47 4.72
N SER A 341 2.65 12.61 3.78
CA SER A 341 2.50 12.98 2.36
C SER A 341 1.34 13.96 2.16
N ALA A 342 0.18 13.67 2.77
CA ALA A 342 -0.98 14.57 2.75
C ALA A 342 -0.67 15.92 3.40
N GLU A 343 0.13 15.94 4.46
CA GLU A 343 0.55 17.17 5.16
C GLU A 343 1.62 17.99 4.42
N ALA A 344 2.47 17.33 3.63
CA ALA A 344 3.50 17.98 2.82
C ALA A 344 2.96 18.53 1.49
N LEU A 345 1.90 17.92 0.93
CA LEU A 345 1.38 18.30 -0.37
C LEU A 345 0.99 19.79 -0.49
N PRO A 346 0.34 20.46 0.48
CA PRO A 346 0.08 21.89 0.41
C PRO A 346 1.35 22.75 0.28
N LEU A 347 2.46 22.34 0.92
CA LEU A 347 3.74 23.05 0.80
C LEU A 347 4.33 22.89 -0.60
N ILE A 348 4.28 21.67 -1.13
CA ILE A 348 4.74 21.35 -2.50
C ILE A 348 3.93 22.14 -3.53
N LEU A 349 2.59 22.14 -3.43
CA LEU A 349 1.71 22.85 -4.35
C LEU A 349 1.95 24.36 -4.32
N ASN A 350 2.12 24.96 -3.14
CA ASN A 350 2.44 26.39 -3.03
C ASN A 350 3.83 26.71 -3.59
N TYR A 351 4.83 25.85 -3.36
CA TYR A 351 6.14 26.03 -3.99
C TYR A 351 6.04 26.03 -5.52
N LEU A 352 5.30 25.08 -6.10
CA LEU A 352 5.09 24.98 -7.54
C LEU A 352 4.41 26.23 -8.09
N ALA A 353 3.34 26.70 -7.42
CA ALA A 353 2.65 27.94 -7.78
C ALA A 353 3.59 29.16 -7.77
N ASP A 354 4.39 29.29 -6.71
CA ASP A 354 5.22 30.48 -6.46
C ASP A 354 6.46 30.55 -7.35
N ASN A 355 6.89 29.40 -7.89
CA ASN A 355 8.11 29.29 -8.69
C ASN A 355 7.82 29.09 -10.19
N GLY A 356 6.58 29.32 -10.61
CA GLY A 356 6.19 29.33 -12.03
C GLY A 356 6.21 27.95 -12.68
N TYR A 357 5.87 26.91 -11.91
CA TYR A 357 5.67 25.57 -12.47
C TYR A 357 4.27 25.41 -13.05
N LYS A 358 4.14 24.48 -13.99
CA LYS A 358 2.85 23.99 -14.52
C LYS A 358 2.69 22.52 -14.13
N VAL A 359 1.49 22.14 -13.69
CA VAL A 359 1.13 20.73 -13.51
C VAL A 359 0.55 20.20 -14.82
N VAL A 360 1.09 19.08 -15.30
CA VAL A 360 0.64 18.42 -16.53
C VAL A 360 0.09 17.04 -16.19
N LEU A 361 -1.05 16.68 -16.79
CA LEU A 361 -1.61 15.33 -16.75
C LEU A 361 -1.37 14.64 -18.10
N LEU A 362 -0.46 13.66 -18.13
CA LEU A 362 -0.11 12.92 -19.34
C LEU A 362 -1.10 11.76 -19.59
N LYS A 363 -2.07 11.98 -20.47
CA LYS A 363 -3.18 11.06 -20.73
C LYS A 363 -2.98 10.23 -22.01
N PRO A 364 -3.61 9.04 -22.11
CA PRO A 364 -3.62 8.26 -23.34
C PRO A 364 -4.51 8.92 -24.40
N GLU A 365 -4.29 8.60 -25.69
CA GLU A 365 -5.03 9.17 -26.83
C GLU A 365 -6.55 8.97 -26.72
N ASP A 366 -6.99 7.75 -26.42
CA ASP A 366 -8.42 7.38 -26.42
C ASP A 366 -9.04 7.40 -25.00
N ARG A 367 -8.61 8.35 -24.16
CA ARG A 367 -9.13 8.44 -22.79
C ARG A 367 -10.62 8.86 -22.77
N ASN A 368 -11.53 7.89 -22.62
CA ASN A 368 -12.96 8.14 -22.45
C ASN A 368 -13.53 7.43 -21.21
N MET A 369 -13.64 8.18 -20.10
CA MET A 369 -14.17 7.67 -18.82
C MET A 369 -15.65 7.23 -18.89
N ASN A 370 -16.39 7.64 -19.92
CA ASN A 370 -17.77 7.21 -20.14
C ASN A 370 -17.85 5.88 -20.91
N SER A 371 -16.78 5.49 -21.62
CA SER A 371 -16.68 4.18 -22.25
C SER A 371 -16.14 3.18 -21.22
N ARG A 372 -17.06 2.53 -20.51
CA ARG A 372 -16.74 1.71 -19.32
C ARG A 372 -15.96 0.41 -19.61
N ALA A 373 -15.52 0.09 -20.83
CA ALA A 373 -14.55 -0.99 -21.04
C ALA A 373 -14.08 -1.07 -22.51
N ASP A 374 -12.95 -0.45 -22.83
CA ASP A 374 -12.23 -0.69 -24.10
C ASP A 374 -10.80 -1.20 -23.88
N LEU A 375 -10.38 -1.47 -22.62
CA LEU A 375 -9.06 -2.05 -22.36
C LEU A 375 -9.09 -3.57 -22.54
N PRO A 376 -8.31 -4.13 -23.48
CA PRO A 376 -8.36 -5.57 -23.79
C PRO A 376 -8.11 -6.46 -22.57
N VAL A 377 -7.16 -6.09 -21.71
CA VAL A 377 -6.86 -6.84 -20.47
C VAL A 377 -8.08 -6.93 -19.53
N VAL A 378 -8.83 -5.85 -19.36
CA VAL A 378 -10.02 -5.83 -18.51
C VAL A 378 -11.13 -6.65 -19.15
N THR A 379 -11.40 -6.42 -20.43
CA THR A 379 -12.47 -7.11 -21.16
C THR A 379 -12.24 -8.62 -21.16
N GLN A 380 -11.01 -9.07 -21.46
CA GLN A 380 -10.65 -10.47 -21.45
C GLN A 380 -10.78 -11.10 -20.05
N ALA A 381 -10.26 -10.44 -19.01
CA ALA A 381 -10.36 -10.94 -17.65
C ALA A 381 -11.81 -11.00 -17.14
N VAL A 382 -12.61 -9.96 -17.40
CA VAL A 382 -14.03 -9.93 -16.98
C VAL A 382 -14.85 -11.00 -17.71
N ASN A 383 -14.61 -11.21 -19.00
CA ASN A 383 -15.28 -12.27 -19.76
C ASN A 383 -14.89 -13.66 -19.23
N PHE A 384 -13.61 -13.88 -18.99
CA PHE A 384 -13.13 -15.12 -18.38
C PHE A 384 -13.80 -15.36 -17.02
N MET A 385 -13.76 -14.35 -16.14
CA MET A 385 -14.38 -14.44 -14.82
C MET A 385 -15.87 -14.78 -14.88
N LYS A 386 -16.62 -14.18 -15.82
CA LYS A 386 -18.04 -14.49 -16.02
C LYS A 386 -18.25 -15.94 -16.46
N THR A 387 -17.47 -16.41 -17.44
CA THR A 387 -17.57 -17.78 -17.98
C THR A 387 -17.30 -18.84 -16.92
N TYR A 388 -16.32 -18.61 -16.04
CA TYR A 388 -15.87 -19.60 -15.06
C TYR A 388 -16.38 -19.33 -13.62
N ASN A 389 -17.26 -18.33 -13.45
CA ASN A 389 -17.81 -17.89 -12.17
C ASN A 389 -16.71 -17.60 -11.11
N VAL A 390 -15.74 -16.78 -11.52
CA VAL A 390 -14.60 -16.33 -10.70
C VAL A 390 -14.86 -14.91 -10.24
N LYS A 391 -14.68 -14.61 -8.95
CA LYS A 391 -14.77 -13.24 -8.42
C LYS A 391 -13.41 -12.56 -8.51
N VAL A 392 -13.40 -11.23 -8.49
CA VAL A 392 -12.15 -10.43 -8.46
C VAL A 392 -11.26 -10.82 -7.27
N LEU A 393 -11.86 -11.15 -6.12
CA LEU A 393 -11.11 -11.62 -4.94
C LEU A 393 -10.53 -13.03 -5.15
N ASP A 394 -11.02 -13.81 -6.09
CA ASP A 394 -10.45 -15.12 -6.43
C ASP A 394 -9.22 -14.98 -7.34
N LEU A 395 -9.03 -13.81 -7.96
CA LEU A 395 -7.82 -13.44 -8.70
C LEU A 395 -6.65 -13.07 -7.78
N LYS A 396 -6.89 -12.97 -6.46
CA LYS A 396 -5.87 -12.63 -5.47
C LYS A 396 -4.66 -13.58 -5.56
N PRO A 397 -3.44 -13.04 -5.60
CA PRO A 397 -2.20 -13.81 -5.39
C PRO A 397 -2.28 -14.58 -4.07
N ARG A 398 -1.92 -15.87 -4.06
CA ARG A 398 -1.90 -16.70 -2.84
C ARG A 398 -0.44 -16.94 -2.43
N ALA A 399 -0.05 -16.39 -1.29
CA ALA A 399 1.22 -16.66 -0.62
C ALA A 399 0.92 -17.03 0.85
N ASP A 400 1.61 -18.02 1.43
CA ASP A 400 1.71 -18.07 2.89
C ASP A 400 2.65 -16.98 3.37
N GLN A 401 2.76 -16.90 4.69
CA GLN A 401 3.63 -16.02 5.45
C GLN A 401 5.13 -16.19 5.13
N SER A 402 5.50 -17.17 4.29
CA SER A 402 6.86 -17.39 3.78
C SER A 402 7.06 -16.99 2.32
N GLY A 403 6.02 -16.58 1.59
CA GLY A 403 6.11 -16.27 0.16
C GLY A 403 6.11 -17.50 -0.74
N GLU A 404 5.81 -18.69 -0.22
CA GLU A 404 5.72 -19.92 -1.00
C GLU A 404 4.28 -20.18 -1.48
N PRO A 405 4.08 -20.91 -2.60
CA PRO A 405 2.76 -21.24 -3.12
C PRO A 405 2.03 -22.17 -2.15
N VAL A 406 1.09 -21.62 -1.37
CA VAL A 406 0.20 -22.45 -0.55
C VAL A 406 -0.88 -23.01 -1.44
N SER A 407 -1.05 -24.33 -1.40
CA SER A 407 -2.28 -24.97 -1.86
C SER A 407 -3.43 -24.54 -0.94
N PRO A 408 -4.31 -23.66 -1.40
CA PRO A 408 -5.23 -22.95 -0.53
C PRO A 408 -6.37 -23.85 -0.08
N ARG A 409 -6.92 -23.59 1.12
CA ARG A 409 -8.20 -24.18 1.52
C ARG A 409 -9.27 -23.70 0.55
N GLY A 410 -9.73 -24.59 -0.32
CA GLY A 410 -10.70 -24.31 -1.37
C GLY A 410 -10.11 -23.90 -2.73
N TYR A 411 -8.80 -24.11 -3.00
CA TYR A 411 -8.38 -24.21 -4.40
C TYR A 411 -8.91 -25.51 -4.96
N GLU A 412 -9.35 -25.43 -6.21
CA GLU A 412 -9.25 -26.55 -7.12
C GLU A 412 -8.24 -26.12 -8.19
N PRO A 413 -6.98 -26.59 -8.17
CA PRO A 413 -5.95 -26.24 -9.17
C PRO A 413 -6.34 -26.67 -10.60
N GLU A 414 -7.41 -27.45 -10.74
CA GLU A 414 -8.03 -27.82 -12.02
C GLU A 414 -8.92 -26.70 -12.60
N ARG A 415 -9.22 -25.64 -11.85
CA ARG A 415 -10.29 -24.70 -12.23
C ARG A 415 -9.87 -23.59 -13.21
N PHE A 416 -8.66 -23.01 -13.10
CA PHE A 416 -8.05 -22.18 -14.15
C PHE A 416 -6.60 -21.74 -13.83
N ARG A 417 -5.80 -21.49 -14.88
CA ARG A 417 -4.48 -20.83 -14.80
C ARG A 417 -4.54 -19.46 -15.49
N TYR A 418 -3.70 -18.51 -15.06
CA TYR A 418 -3.60 -17.19 -15.72
C TYR A 418 -3.21 -17.31 -17.20
N ARG A 419 -2.44 -18.34 -17.56
CA ARG A 419 -2.17 -18.72 -18.96
C ARG A 419 -3.38 -19.13 -19.78
N ASP A 420 -4.41 -19.68 -19.14
CA ASP A 420 -5.65 -20.04 -19.83
C ASP A 420 -6.51 -18.77 -20.05
N MET A 421 -6.40 -17.79 -19.14
CA MET A 421 -7.05 -16.49 -19.27
C MET A 421 -6.36 -15.59 -20.30
N PHE A 422 -5.03 -15.65 -20.42
CA PHE A 422 -4.21 -14.80 -21.29
C PHE A 422 -3.22 -15.59 -22.15
N PRO A 423 -3.68 -16.44 -23.09
CA PRO A 423 -2.81 -17.32 -23.87
C PRO A 423 -1.86 -16.57 -24.81
N GLN A 424 -2.11 -15.29 -25.08
CA GLN A 424 -1.25 -14.46 -25.92
C GLN A 424 0.06 -14.02 -25.24
N LEU A 425 0.16 -14.12 -23.91
CA LEU A 425 1.35 -13.66 -23.22
C LEU A 425 2.53 -14.56 -23.54
N SER A 426 3.70 -13.94 -23.70
CA SER A 426 4.95 -14.69 -23.79
C SER A 426 5.29 -15.31 -22.43
N TYR A 427 4.94 -16.59 -22.24
CA TYR A 427 5.36 -17.40 -21.08
C TYR A 427 6.78 -17.96 -21.33
N GLN A 428 7.68 -17.88 -20.34
CA GLN A 428 9.00 -18.53 -20.44
C GLN A 428 9.16 -19.68 -19.44
N ASP A 429 9.72 -20.79 -19.95
CA ASP A 429 10.26 -21.94 -19.19
C ASP A 429 11.80 -21.86 -18.98
N SER A 430 12.44 -20.67 -19.05
CA SER A 430 13.91 -20.55 -18.93
C SER A 430 14.44 -19.14 -18.59
N PRO A 431 15.71 -19.01 -18.14
CA PRO A 431 16.05 -18.32 -16.89
C PRO A 431 16.16 -16.80 -16.97
N ILE A 432 15.79 -16.20 -15.84
CA ILE A 432 16.42 -15.06 -15.14
C ILE A 432 17.27 -14.15 -16.04
N ASP A 433 16.67 -13.03 -16.44
CA ASP A 433 17.39 -11.90 -17.03
C ASP A 433 18.15 -11.14 -15.93
N PRO A 434 19.49 -11.08 -15.93
CA PRO A 434 20.30 -10.37 -14.93
C PRO A 434 20.22 -8.84 -15.05
N TYR A 435 19.54 -8.29 -16.06
CA TYR A 435 19.38 -6.84 -16.21
C TYR A 435 18.20 -6.31 -15.38
N THR A 436 18.27 -6.55 -14.07
CA THR A 436 17.41 -5.99 -13.00
C THR A 436 18.01 -4.71 -12.41
N THR A 437 18.65 -3.86 -13.23
CA THR A 437 19.42 -2.70 -12.74
C THR A 437 18.61 -1.67 -11.94
N ALA A 438 17.28 -1.68 -12.02
CA ALA A 438 16.39 -0.87 -11.16
C ALA A 438 15.93 -1.60 -9.89
N CYS A 439 15.94 -2.93 -9.86
CA CYS A 439 15.67 -3.72 -8.65
C CYS A 439 16.91 -3.87 -7.75
N GLU A 440 18.11 -3.75 -8.31
CA GLU A 440 19.39 -3.98 -7.62
C GLU A 440 20.07 -2.72 -7.11
N LYS A 441 19.82 -1.58 -7.76
CA LYS A 441 20.17 -0.24 -7.26
C LYS A 441 19.05 0.29 -6.39
#